data_AF-A0A7W7NSL6-F1
#
_entry.id   AF-A0A7W7NSL6-F1
#
_cell.length_a   1.000
_cell.length_b   1.000
_cell.length_c   1.000
_cell.angle_alpha   90.00
_cell.angle_beta   90.00
_cell.angle_gamma   90.00
#
_symmetry.space_group_name_H-M   'P 1'
#
loop_
_entity.id
_entity.type
_entity.pdbx_description
1 polymer ?
#
loop_
_entity_poly.entity_id
_entity_poly.type
_entity_poly.pdbx_seq_one_letter_code
_entity_poly.pdbx_strand_id
1 'polypeptide(L)'
;MREAAPCICATLDDMAVVHIGGDGHDERVFATIDVVRWHGDLLWWPKLSRCTACGQDWMIAQEERIYDDHYLKRLTPDEAGAIMARDLWPDDFLCYEAVLRFGQRNSRAFRFLDPRSGLLPIIEDLRKERPGISEAEIGELIGISEKQVVRLMGPEGWFERIGRKLLAL
;
A
#
# COMPACT_ATOMS: atom_id res chain seq x y z
N MET A 1 12.33 -14.97 -30.36
CA MET A 1 12.06 -15.52 -29.03
C MET A 1 12.67 -14.54 -28.03
N ARG A 2 11.86 -13.90 -27.17
CA ARG A 2 12.40 -13.09 -26.08
C ARG A 2 13.03 -14.04 -25.07
N GLU A 3 14.25 -13.76 -24.66
CA GLU A 3 14.91 -14.48 -23.57
C GLU A 3 14.05 -14.33 -22.30
N ALA A 4 13.80 -15.43 -21.59
CA ALA A 4 13.02 -15.39 -20.37
C ALA A 4 13.80 -14.57 -19.32
N ALA A 5 13.15 -13.57 -18.73
CA ALA A 5 13.79 -12.77 -17.68
C ALA A 5 14.22 -13.68 -16.51
N PRO A 6 15.43 -13.50 -15.96
CA PRO A 6 15.87 -14.29 -14.82
C PRO A 6 14.98 -14.03 -13.61
N CYS A 7 14.58 -15.08 -12.89
CA CYS A 7 13.79 -14.97 -11.67
C CYS A 7 14.62 -14.33 -10.56
N ILE A 8 14.22 -13.14 -10.10
CA ILE A 8 14.84 -12.49 -8.93
C ILE A 8 13.96 -12.52 -7.69
N CYS A 9 12.68 -12.90 -7.79
CA CYS A 9 11.81 -12.96 -6.60
C CYS A 9 12.27 -14.01 -5.58
N ALA A 10 13.07 -14.99 -5.99
CA ALA A 10 13.65 -15.99 -5.10
C ALA A 10 14.66 -15.39 -4.10
N THR A 11 15.21 -14.21 -4.38
CA THR A 11 16.15 -13.52 -3.48
C THR A 11 15.45 -12.61 -2.48
N LEU A 12 14.13 -12.43 -2.59
CA LEU A 12 13.35 -11.64 -1.65
C LEU A 12 13.12 -12.43 -0.36
N ASP A 13 13.08 -11.74 0.78
CA ASP A 13 12.66 -12.32 2.05
C ASP A 13 11.19 -12.76 2.02
N ASP A 14 10.75 -13.53 3.01
CA ASP A 14 9.35 -13.97 3.12
C ASP A 14 8.39 -12.79 3.32
N MET A 15 8.88 -11.72 3.96
CA MET A 15 8.23 -10.42 4.00
C MET A 15 9.19 -9.40 3.39
N ALA A 16 8.83 -8.83 2.25
CA ALA A 16 9.70 -7.95 1.49
C ALA A 16 9.03 -6.61 1.14
N VAL A 17 9.86 -5.58 0.99
CA VAL A 17 9.47 -4.29 0.43
C VAL A 17 10.18 -4.13 -0.90
N VAL A 18 9.42 -3.78 -1.94
CA VAL A 18 9.94 -3.44 -3.26
C VAL A 18 9.50 -2.03 -3.58
N HIS A 19 10.47 -1.09 -3.56
CA HIS A 19 10.22 0.32 -3.84
C HIS A 19 9.81 0.53 -5.29
N ILE A 20 8.75 1.32 -5.50
CA ILE A 20 8.25 1.68 -6.83
C ILE A 20 9.19 2.74 -7.43
N GLY A 21 9.69 2.48 -8.62
CA GLY A 21 10.59 3.36 -9.37
C GLY A 21 12.05 3.38 -8.86
N GLY A 22 12.82 4.35 -9.35
CA GLY A 22 14.24 4.52 -9.02
C GLY A 22 15.18 3.79 -9.98
N ASP A 23 15.77 2.67 -9.54
CA ASP A 23 16.80 1.91 -10.28
C ASP A 23 16.22 0.76 -11.14
N GLY A 24 14.89 0.69 -11.26
CA GLY A 24 14.16 -0.36 -11.97
C GLY A 24 14.17 -1.72 -11.26
N HIS A 25 14.46 -1.78 -9.96
CA HIS A 25 14.41 -3.03 -9.20
C HIS A 25 13.00 -3.63 -9.19
N ASP A 26 11.97 -2.81 -8.97
CA ASP A 26 10.57 -3.18 -9.11
C ASP A 26 10.26 -3.78 -10.48
N GLU A 27 10.65 -3.13 -11.56
CA GLU A 27 10.45 -3.63 -12.92
C GLU A 27 11.06 -5.02 -13.10
N ARG A 28 12.27 -5.26 -12.58
CA ARG A 28 12.93 -6.56 -12.64
C ARG A 28 12.22 -7.62 -11.79
N VAL A 29 11.72 -7.26 -10.61
CA VAL A 29 10.98 -8.18 -9.73
C VAL A 29 9.67 -8.58 -10.40
N PHE A 30 8.92 -7.60 -10.87
CA PHE A 30 7.60 -7.79 -11.46
C PHE A 30 7.63 -8.29 -12.90
N ALA A 31 8.78 -8.28 -13.59
CA ALA A 31 8.95 -8.88 -14.92
C ALA A 31 8.57 -10.36 -15.00
N THR A 32 8.54 -11.06 -13.86
CA THR A 32 8.17 -12.49 -13.79
C THR A 32 6.98 -12.75 -12.88
N ILE A 33 6.34 -11.73 -12.29
CA ILE A 33 5.25 -11.91 -11.32
C ILE A 33 3.94 -11.45 -11.96
N ASP A 34 3.05 -12.40 -12.23
CA ASP A 34 1.73 -12.13 -12.78
C ASP A 34 0.67 -12.10 -11.67
N VAL A 35 -0.32 -11.22 -11.81
CA VAL A 35 -1.49 -11.21 -10.93
C VAL A 35 -2.37 -12.41 -11.27
N VAL A 36 -2.61 -13.27 -10.27
CA VAL A 36 -3.50 -14.42 -10.39
C VAL A 36 -4.93 -14.02 -10.01
N ARG A 37 -5.06 -13.24 -8.94
CA ARG A 37 -6.37 -12.85 -8.39
C ARG A 37 -6.27 -11.57 -7.56
N TRP A 38 -7.17 -10.63 -7.82
CA TRP A 38 -7.36 -9.48 -6.93
C TRP A 38 -8.24 -9.87 -5.74
N HIS A 39 -8.00 -9.27 -4.56
CA HIS A 39 -8.86 -9.51 -3.39
C HIS A 39 -10.31 -9.13 -3.68
N GLY A 40 -10.55 -7.96 -4.28
CA GLY A 40 -11.87 -7.50 -4.71
C GLY A 40 -12.07 -6.01 -4.50
N ASP A 41 -13.21 -5.48 -4.94
CA ASP A 41 -13.45 -4.04 -5.10
C ASP A 41 -13.37 -3.21 -3.81
N LEU A 42 -13.50 -3.83 -2.64
CA LEU A 42 -13.44 -3.15 -1.34
C LEU A 42 -12.00 -2.90 -0.86
N LEU A 43 -11.07 -3.80 -1.20
CA LEU A 43 -9.66 -3.68 -0.84
C LEU A 43 -8.88 -3.58 -2.14
N TRP A 44 -8.56 -2.36 -2.55
CA TRP A 44 -7.89 -2.09 -3.82
C TRP A 44 -6.40 -2.47 -3.81
N TRP A 45 -5.81 -2.66 -2.62
CA TRP A 45 -4.37 -2.86 -2.46
C TRP A 45 -3.89 -4.33 -2.48
N PRO A 46 -4.58 -5.35 -1.92
CA PRO A 46 -4.04 -6.70 -1.85
C PRO A 46 -4.42 -7.54 -3.07
N LYS A 47 -3.45 -8.31 -3.57
CA LYS A 47 -3.63 -9.26 -4.67
C LYS A 47 -2.80 -10.51 -4.45
N LEU A 48 -3.30 -11.64 -4.94
CA LEU A 48 -2.54 -12.87 -5.12
C LEU A 48 -1.84 -12.79 -6.47
N SER A 49 -0.54 -12.99 -6.44
CA SER A 49 0.32 -13.05 -7.61
C SER A 49 1.17 -14.30 -7.61
N ARG A 50 1.64 -14.73 -8.79
CA ARG A 50 2.50 -15.88 -8.96
C ARG A 50 3.68 -15.55 -9.86
N CYS A 51 4.87 -15.97 -9.44
CA CYS A 51 6.03 -15.90 -10.31
C CYS A 51 5.93 -16.96 -11.42
N THR A 52 5.95 -16.55 -12.68
CA THR A 52 5.93 -17.44 -13.84
C THR A 52 7.24 -18.19 -14.05
N ALA A 53 8.34 -17.70 -13.46
CA ALA A 53 9.65 -18.32 -13.60
C ALA A 53 9.94 -19.41 -12.55
N CYS A 54 9.53 -19.23 -11.29
CA CYS A 54 9.78 -20.20 -10.21
C CYS A 54 8.52 -20.80 -9.56
N GLY A 55 7.33 -20.31 -9.91
CA GLY A 55 6.05 -20.79 -9.37
C GLY A 55 5.69 -20.26 -7.99
N GLN A 56 6.53 -19.42 -7.36
CA GLN A 56 6.25 -18.87 -6.03
C GLN A 56 4.98 -17.99 -6.04
N ASP A 57 4.07 -18.27 -5.10
CA ASP A 57 2.90 -17.44 -4.81
C ASP A 57 3.22 -16.32 -3.81
N TRP A 58 2.65 -15.14 -4.05
CA TRP A 58 2.84 -13.95 -3.24
C TRP A 58 1.49 -13.29 -2.96
N MET A 59 1.27 -12.86 -1.72
CA MET A 59 0.27 -11.84 -1.41
C MET A 59 0.97 -10.49 -1.47
N ILE A 60 0.51 -9.62 -2.36
CA ILE A 60 1.14 -8.33 -2.62
C ILE A 60 0.15 -7.23 -2.26
N ALA A 61 0.53 -6.35 -1.34
CA ALA A 61 -0.15 -5.09 -1.10
C ALA A 61 0.60 -3.97 -1.83
N GLN A 62 -0.13 -3.12 -2.54
CA GLN A 62 0.42 -1.91 -3.15
C GLN A 62 0.07 -0.70 -2.30
N GLU A 63 1.08 0.08 -1.91
CA GLU A 63 0.89 1.35 -1.23
C GLU A 63 1.61 2.48 -1.98
N GLU A 64 0.88 3.10 -2.89
CA GLU A 64 1.34 4.17 -3.79
C GLU A 64 0.98 5.57 -3.29
N ARG A 65 0.32 5.70 -2.14
CA ARG A 65 -0.09 7.02 -1.67
C ARG A 65 1.01 7.65 -0.83
N ILE A 66 1.55 6.93 0.16
CA ILE A 66 2.51 7.47 1.15
C ILE A 66 3.94 6.99 0.92
N TYR A 67 4.11 5.70 0.63
CA TYR A 67 5.42 5.06 0.66
C TYR A 67 5.97 4.71 -0.72
N ASP A 68 5.13 4.71 -1.76
CA ASP A 68 5.49 4.29 -3.12
C ASP A 68 6.14 2.90 -3.13
N ASP A 69 5.45 1.92 -2.55
CA ASP A 69 5.97 0.57 -2.35
C ASP A 69 5.01 -0.54 -2.74
N HIS A 70 5.59 -1.69 -3.07
CA HIS A 70 4.93 -2.98 -2.97
C HIS A 70 5.41 -3.71 -1.71
N TYR A 71 4.47 -4.19 -0.90
CA TYR A 71 4.73 -5.08 0.22
C TYR A 71 4.35 -6.51 -0.17
N LEU A 72 5.30 -7.42 -0.05
CA LEU A 72 5.15 -8.79 -0.51
C LEU A 72 5.22 -9.73 0.70
N LYS A 73 4.25 -10.63 0.79
CA LYS A 73 4.27 -11.80 1.66
C LYS A 73 4.38 -13.06 0.82
N ARG A 74 5.43 -13.86 1.04
CA ARG A 74 5.58 -15.18 0.44
C ARG A 74 4.49 -16.09 0.98
N LEU A 75 3.74 -16.70 0.07
CA LEU A 75 2.70 -17.65 0.44
C LEU A 75 3.21 -19.07 0.36
N THR A 76 2.85 -19.87 1.34
CA THR A 76 2.93 -21.32 1.23
C THR A 76 1.91 -21.84 0.21
N PRO A 77 2.11 -23.06 -0.36
CA PRO A 77 1.12 -23.68 -1.23
C PRO A 77 -0.27 -23.80 -0.59
N ASP A 78 -0.32 -24.05 0.72
CA ASP A 78 -1.57 -24.18 1.48
C ASP A 78 -2.30 -22.82 1.62
N GLU A 79 -1.58 -21.74 1.90
CA GLU A 79 -2.16 -20.38 1.95
C GLU A 79 -2.68 -19.95 0.57
N ALA A 80 -1.87 -20.13 -0.49
CA ALA A 80 -2.30 -19.81 -1.85
C ALA A 80 -3.51 -20.65 -2.28
N GLY A 81 -3.52 -21.94 -1.94
CA GLY A 81 -4.65 -22.84 -2.15
C GLY A 81 -5.90 -22.40 -1.36
N ALA A 82 -5.73 -21.93 -0.12
CA ALA A 82 -6.83 -21.44 0.71
C ALA A 82 -7.46 -20.16 0.15
N ILE A 83 -6.66 -19.22 -0.37
CA ILE A 83 -7.15 -18.03 -1.07
C ILE A 83 -7.97 -18.47 -2.29
N MET A 84 -7.41 -19.33 -3.15
CA MET A 84 -8.03 -19.73 -4.40
C MET A 84 -9.33 -20.52 -4.21
N ALA A 85 -9.36 -21.44 -3.24
CA ALA A 85 -10.49 -22.35 -3.06
C ALA A 85 -11.58 -21.79 -2.13
N ARG A 86 -11.22 -20.93 -1.17
CA ARG A 86 -12.09 -20.55 -0.05
C ARG A 86 -12.12 -19.06 0.25
N ASP A 87 -11.40 -18.24 -0.51
CA ASP A 87 -11.26 -16.80 -0.26
C ASP A 87 -10.70 -16.49 1.13
N LEU A 88 -9.83 -17.37 1.65
CA LEU A 88 -9.19 -17.21 2.95
C LEU A 88 -7.82 -16.57 2.77
N TRP A 89 -7.78 -15.24 2.94
CA TRP A 89 -6.57 -14.45 2.84
C TRP A 89 -5.85 -14.37 4.19
N PRO A 90 -4.50 -14.37 4.21
CA PRO A 90 -3.76 -14.02 5.42
C PRO A 90 -4.06 -12.59 5.87
N ASP A 91 -4.12 -12.38 7.18
CA ASP A 91 -4.54 -11.10 7.77
C ASP A 91 -3.56 -9.94 7.53
N ASP A 92 -2.30 -10.23 7.18
CA ASP A 92 -1.17 -9.29 7.14
C ASP A 92 -1.47 -7.99 6.37
N PHE A 93 -2.19 -8.09 5.25
CA PHE A 93 -2.56 -6.94 4.43
C PHE A 93 -4.07 -6.81 4.19
N LEU A 94 -4.92 -7.33 5.09
CA LEU A 94 -6.39 -7.16 4.96
C LEU A 94 -6.89 -5.84 5.56
N CYS A 95 -6.11 -5.24 6.44
CA CYS A 95 -6.42 -3.92 7.01
C CYS A 95 -5.44 -2.89 6.45
N TYR A 96 -5.96 -1.76 5.96
CA TYR A 96 -5.11 -0.68 5.45
C TYR A 96 -4.21 -0.09 6.55
N GLU A 97 -4.67 -0.02 7.80
CA GLU A 97 -3.81 0.34 8.93
C GLU A 97 -2.62 -0.61 9.09
N ALA A 98 -2.82 -1.93 8.89
CA ALA A 98 -1.72 -2.90 8.96
C ALA A 98 -0.69 -2.69 7.83
N VAL A 99 -1.16 -2.38 6.62
CA VAL A 99 -0.34 -1.99 5.47
C VAL A 99 0.51 -0.76 5.80
N LEU A 100 -0.11 0.29 6.35
CA LEU A 100 0.61 1.51 6.75
C LEU A 100 1.60 1.28 7.89
N ARG A 101 1.26 0.46 8.89
CA ARG A 101 2.20 0.07 9.95
C ARG A 101 3.39 -0.71 9.42
N PHE A 102 3.17 -1.57 8.42
CA PHE A 102 4.25 -2.29 7.77
C PHE A 102 5.17 -1.33 7.00
N GLY A 103 4.59 -0.42 6.19
CA GLY A 103 5.33 0.63 5.49
C GLY A 103 6.12 1.53 6.45
N GLN A 104 5.51 2.00 7.53
CA GLN A 104 6.16 2.84 8.53
C GLN A 104 7.43 2.22 9.12
N ARG A 105 7.45 0.90 9.33
CA ARG A 105 8.59 0.19 9.91
C ARG A 105 9.68 -0.15 8.89
N ASN A 106 9.30 -0.39 7.64
CA ASN A 106 10.17 -1.02 6.64
C ASN A 106 10.52 -0.11 5.45
N SER A 107 9.88 1.06 5.36
CA SER A 107 9.97 1.95 4.20
C SER A 107 10.42 3.35 4.58
N ARG A 108 10.60 4.19 3.55
CA ARG A 108 10.87 5.62 3.71
C ARG A 108 9.67 6.39 3.20
N ALA A 109 9.01 7.14 4.08
CA ALA A 109 7.88 7.98 3.68
C ALA A 109 8.30 8.98 2.61
N PHE A 110 7.53 9.08 1.53
CA PHE A 110 7.77 10.07 0.50
C PHE A 110 7.37 11.46 1.02
N ARG A 111 8.09 12.50 0.59
CA ARG A 111 7.75 13.89 0.93
C ARG A 111 6.83 14.46 -0.13
N PHE A 112 5.55 14.58 0.19
CA PHE A 112 4.59 15.31 -0.64
C PHE A 112 5.02 16.76 -0.83
N LEU A 113 5.00 17.22 -2.09
CA LEU A 113 5.19 18.64 -2.43
C LEU A 113 4.06 19.51 -1.85
N ASP A 114 2.82 19.01 -1.93
CA ASP A 114 1.67 19.54 -1.20
C ASP A 114 1.06 18.44 -0.31
N PRO A 115 1.37 18.46 1.00
CA PRO A 115 0.83 17.50 1.95
C PRO A 115 -0.71 17.49 2.03
N ARG A 116 -1.42 18.58 1.69
CA ARG A 116 -2.89 18.61 1.81
C ARG A 116 -3.57 17.78 0.74
N SER A 117 -3.16 17.88 -0.52
CA SER A 117 -3.75 17.10 -1.60
C SER A 117 -3.44 15.60 -1.51
N GLY A 118 -2.27 15.24 -0.97
CA GLY A 118 -1.86 13.84 -0.83
C GLY A 118 -2.33 13.14 0.44
N LEU A 119 -2.22 13.79 1.61
CA LEU A 119 -2.43 13.12 2.90
C LEU A 119 -3.84 13.28 3.45
N LEU A 120 -4.56 14.35 3.13
CA LEU A 120 -5.88 14.60 3.73
C LEU A 120 -6.90 13.48 3.43
N PRO A 121 -7.03 12.96 2.19
CA PRO A 121 -7.94 11.86 1.92
C PRO A 121 -7.61 10.61 2.75
N ILE A 122 -6.32 10.34 2.98
CA ILE A 122 -5.86 9.20 3.78
C ILE A 122 -6.24 9.37 5.25
N ILE A 123 -6.06 10.58 5.78
CA ILE A 123 -6.47 10.94 7.15
C ILE A 123 -7.99 10.76 7.32
N GLU A 124 -8.79 11.16 6.33
CA GLU A 124 -10.25 11.01 6.33
C GLU A 124 -10.65 9.52 6.30
N ASP A 125 -10.02 8.71 5.45
CA ASP A 125 -10.24 7.26 5.37
C ASP A 125 -9.91 6.57 6.71
N LEU A 126 -8.76 6.88 7.31
CA LEU A 126 -8.36 6.33 8.62
C LEU A 126 -9.34 6.66 9.73
N ARG A 127 -9.86 7.90 9.77
CA ARG A 127 -10.87 8.30 10.77
C ARG A 127 -12.22 7.66 10.54
N LYS A 128 -12.58 7.38 9.28
CA LYS A 128 -13.82 6.66 8.95
C LYS A 128 -13.74 5.21 9.43
N GLU A 129 -12.60 4.55 9.22
CA GLU A 129 -12.37 3.18 9.69
C GLU A 129 -12.24 3.10 11.21
N ARG A 130 -11.59 4.10 11.83
CA ARG A 130 -11.37 4.14 13.28
C ARG A 130 -11.64 5.52 13.86
N PRO A 131 -12.91 5.86 14.19
CA PRO A 131 -13.28 7.21 14.64
C PRO A 131 -12.56 7.73 15.90
N GLY A 132 -11.98 6.84 16.71
CA GLY A 132 -11.21 7.19 17.91
C GLY A 132 -9.69 7.28 17.71
N ILE A 133 -9.18 7.19 16.48
CA ILE A 133 -7.74 7.31 16.21
C ILE A 133 -7.22 8.72 16.53
N SER A 134 -6.16 8.79 17.34
CA SER A 134 -5.57 10.08 17.73
C SER A 134 -4.71 10.69 16.62
N GLU A 135 -4.53 12.00 16.66
CA GLU A 135 -3.66 12.73 15.73
C GLU A 135 -2.21 12.24 15.75
N ALA A 136 -1.72 11.86 16.93
CA ALA A 136 -0.38 11.30 17.10
C ALA A 136 -0.24 9.96 16.37
N GLU A 137 -1.22 9.07 16.50
CA GLU A 137 -1.23 7.78 15.81
C GLU A 137 -1.37 7.93 14.30
N ILE A 138 -2.22 8.85 13.83
CA ILE A 138 -2.31 9.18 12.39
C ILE A 138 -0.95 9.62 11.87
N GLY A 139 -0.29 10.52 12.59
CA GLY A 139 1.02 11.04 12.21
C GLY A 139 2.06 9.93 12.12
N GLU A 140 2.09 9.05 13.11
CA GLU A 140 2.94 7.86 13.09
C GLU A 140 2.69 7.01 11.84
N LEU A 141 1.43 6.65 11.54
CA LEU A 141 1.06 5.79 10.40
C LEU A 141 1.44 6.36 9.03
N ILE A 142 1.41 7.68 8.87
CA ILE A 142 1.67 8.33 7.56
C ILE A 142 3.04 9.02 7.50
N GLY A 143 3.87 8.85 8.53
CA GLY A 143 5.24 9.36 8.57
C GLY A 143 5.36 10.89 8.75
N ILE A 144 4.41 11.54 9.45
CA ILE A 144 4.46 12.98 9.78
C ILE A 144 4.24 13.23 11.28
N SER A 145 4.58 14.43 11.76
CA SER A 145 4.33 14.78 13.17
C SER A 145 2.85 15.04 13.45
N GLU A 146 2.41 14.81 14.69
CA GLU A 146 1.09 15.18 15.21
C GLU A 146 0.74 16.65 14.89
N LYS A 147 1.71 17.57 15.07
CA LYS A 147 1.53 18.99 14.73
C LYS A 147 1.19 19.21 13.25
N GLN A 148 1.78 18.43 12.35
CA GLN A 148 1.45 18.48 10.93
C GLN A 148 0.06 17.92 10.66
N VAL A 149 -0.35 16.82 11.33
CA VAL A 149 -1.72 16.27 11.24
C VAL A 149 -2.75 17.31 11.68
N VAL A 150 -2.56 17.94 12.85
CA VAL A 150 -3.45 19.01 13.36
C VAL A 150 -3.53 20.17 12.36
N ARG A 151 -2.40 20.60 11.79
CA ARG A 151 -2.36 21.68 10.79
C ARG A 151 -3.08 21.31 9.48
N LEU A 152 -2.97 20.06 9.04
CA LEU A 152 -3.66 19.56 7.85
C LEU A 152 -5.18 19.59 8.04
N MET A 153 -5.66 19.30 9.25
CA MET A 153 -7.09 19.22 9.57
C MET A 153 -7.71 20.54 10.06
N GLY A 154 -6.90 21.55 10.37
CA GLY A 154 -7.37 22.82 10.91
C GLY A 154 -8.23 23.66 9.94
N PRO A 155 -8.96 24.68 10.45
CA PRO A 155 -9.95 25.46 9.70
C PRO A 155 -9.39 26.23 8.49
N GLU A 156 -8.08 26.49 8.41
CA GLU A 156 -7.44 27.01 7.19
C GLU A 156 -7.54 26.06 5.98
N GLY A 157 -7.92 24.79 6.18
CA GLY A 157 -8.28 23.83 5.11
C GLY A 157 -9.79 23.71 4.85
N TRP A 158 -10.65 24.18 5.78
CA TRP A 158 -12.11 24.14 5.65
C TRP A 158 -12.65 25.25 4.74
N PHE A 159 -12.05 26.45 4.78
CA PHE A 159 -12.49 27.60 3.95
C PHE A 159 -12.21 27.40 2.45
N GLU A 160 -11.11 26.73 2.06
CA GLU A 160 -10.87 26.35 0.65
C GLU A 160 -11.88 25.31 0.14
N ARG A 161 -12.43 24.48 1.05
CA ARG A 161 -13.40 23.40 0.76
C ARG A 161 -14.78 23.94 0.41
N ILE A 162 -15.16 25.09 0.98
CA ILE A 162 -16.37 25.84 0.61
C ILE A 162 -16.15 26.59 -0.71
N GLY A 163 -14.97 27.19 -0.90
CA GLY A 163 -14.63 27.91 -2.14
C GLY A 163 -14.66 27.04 -3.39
N ARG A 164 -14.13 25.81 -3.35
CA ARG A 164 -14.16 24.88 -4.50
C ARG A 164 -15.54 24.29 -4.80
N LYS A 165 -16.41 24.10 -3.80
CA LYS A 165 -17.80 23.64 -4.03
C LYS A 165 -18.70 24.73 -4.60
N LEU A 166 -18.40 26.02 -4.37
CA LEU A 166 -19.15 27.15 -4.92
C LEU A 166 -18.72 27.57 -6.32
N LEU A 167 -17.56 27.11 -6.80
CA LEU A 167 -17.05 27.38 -8.16
C LEU A 167 -17.28 26.21 -9.15
N ALA A 168 -17.90 25.12 -8.69
CA ALA A 168 -18.27 23.96 -9.50
C ALA A 168 -19.80 23.86 -9.74
N LEU A 169 -20.52 24.96 -9.50
CA LEU A 169 -21.92 25.21 -9.89
C LEU A 169 -21.94 26.41 -10.85
#